data_AF-A0A1Q6KHZ3-F1
#
_entry.id   AF-A0A1Q6KHZ3-F1
#
_cell.length_a   1.000
_cell.length_b   1.000
_cell.length_c   1.000
_cell.angle_alpha   90.00
_cell.angle_beta   90.00
_cell.angle_gamma   90.00
#
_symmetry.space_group_name_H-M   'P 1'
#
loop_
_entity.id
_entity.type
_entity.pdbx_description
1 polymer ?
#
loop_
_entity_poly.entity_id
_entity_poly.type
_entity_poly.pdbx_seq_one_letter_code
_entity_poly.pdbx_strand_id
1 'polypeptide(L)'
;MKKILCIVVLATYLILALSTTVFGATPKLVNKLNSAFEDIESWIIKISTPAAAVAVCTGALMRKFSFGDEEKIRTGKKLITGSLFSYAFILAIDLILSAIQSLIG
;
A
#
# COMPACT_ATOMS: atom_id res chain seq x y z
N MET A 1 -56.52 29.07 -18.60
CA MET A 1 -55.08 29.01 -18.96
C MET A 1 -54.16 29.65 -17.93
N LYS A 2 -54.36 30.92 -17.51
CA LYS A 2 -53.49 31.59 -16.51
C LYS A 2 -53.32 30.85 -15.17
N LYS A 3 -54.40 30.27 -14.60
CA LYS A 3 -54.34 29.53 -13.32
C LYS A 3 -53.47 28.27 -13.40
N ILE A 4 -53.53 27.55 -14.52
CA ILE A 4 -52.71 26.35 -14.76
C ILE A 4 -51.24 26.74 -14.91
N LEU A 5 -50.96 27.84 -15.61
CA LEU A 5 -49.60 28.38 -15.74
C LEU A 5 -49.02 28.74 -14.36
N CYS A 6 -49.80 29.39 -13.49
CA CYS A 6 -49.35 29.72 -12.13
C CYS A 6 -49.04 28.47 -11.30
N ILE A 7 -49.86 27.42 -11.39
CA ILE A 7 -49.63 26.16 -10.67
C ILE A 7 -48.35 25.47 -11.16
N VAL A 8 -48.10 25.47 -12.46
CA VAL A 8 -46.87 24.88 -13.03
C VAL A 8 -45.63 25.65 -12.56
N VAL A 9 -45.66 26.97 -12.56
CA VAL A 9 -44.54 27.80 -12.07
C VAL A 9 -44.27 27.56 -10.58
N LEU A 10 -45.33 27.45 -9.77
CA LEU A 10 -45.22 27.17 -8.33
C LEU A 10 -44.66 25.77 -8.06
N ALA A 11 -45.07 24.77 -8.84
CA ALA A 11 -44.55 23.42 -8.74
C ALA A 11 -43.06 23.33 -9.11
N THR A 12 -42.64 24.02 -10.18
CA THR A 12 -41.23 24.08 -10.57
C THR A 12 -40.38 24.78 -9.50
N TYR A 13 -40.89 25.86 -8.91
CA TYR A 13 -40.22 26.55 -7.81
C TYR A 13 -40.08 25.67 -6.57
N LEU A 14 -41.11 24.88 -6.25
CA LEU A 14 -41.11 23.96 -5.13
C LEU A 14 -40.09 22.83 -5.32
N ILE A 15 -39.98 22.26 -6.53
CA ILE A 15 -38.97 21.23 -6.86
C ILE A 15 -37.55 21.78 -6.69
N LEU A 16 -37.31 23.04 -7.09
CA LEU A 16 -36.02 23.70 -6.94
C LEU A 16 -35.69 24.04 -5.47
N ALA A 17 -36.70 24.36 -4.66
CA ALA A 17 -36.54 24.63 -3.23
C ALA A 17 -36.29 23.34 -2.41
N LEU A 18 -36.80 22.20 -2.89
CA LEU A 18 -36.62 20.87 -2.27
C LEU A 18 -35.41 20.10 -2.81
N SER A 19 -34.68 20.63 -3.81
CA SER A 19 -33.46 19.97 -4.28
C SER A 19 -32.38 20.07 -3.21
N THR A 20 -32.17 18.98 -2.46
CA THR A 20 -31.01 18.83 -1.60
C THR A 20 -29.77 18.76 -2.47
N THR A 21 -28.77 19.60 -2.20
CA THR A 21 -27.44 19.46 -2.79
C THR A 21 -26.85 18.13 -2.31
N VAL A 22 -26.93 17.10 -3.16
CA VAL A 22 -26.13 15.89 -2.95
C VAL A 22 -24.71 16.30 -3.25
N PHE A 23 -23.98 16.70 -2.20
CA PHE A 23 -22.53 16.77 -2.26
C PHE A 23 -22.05 15.35 -2.52
N GLY A 24 -21.86 15.01 -3.79
CA GLY A 24 -21.13 13.82 -4.19
C GLY A 24 -19.80 13.92 -3.48
N ALA A 25 -19.64 13.13 -2.41
CA ALA A 25 -18.39 13.06 -1.70
C ALA A 25 -17.35 12.70 -2.76
N THR A 26 -16.50 13.68 -3.09
CA THR A 26 -15.17 13.48 -3.66
C THR A 26 -14.60 12.20 -3.05
N PRO A 27 -13.83 11.35 -3.76
CA PRO A 27 -13.40 10.03 -3.27
C PRO A 27 -12.43 10.09 -2.07
N LYS A 28 -12.81 10.78 -0.98
CA LYS A 28 -12.12 10.94 0.29
C LYS A 28 -11.97 9.60 0.97
N LEU A 29 -12.98 8.72 0.85
CA LEU A 29 -12.89 7.38 1.44
C LEU A 29 -11.83 6.53 0.71
N VAL A 30 -11.85 6.54 -0.63
CA VAL A 30 -10.88 5.80 -1.46
C VAL A 30 -9.47 6.36 -1.26
N ASN A 31 -9.31 7.69 -1.29
CA ASN A 31 -8.01 8.32 -1.04
C ASN A 31 -7.49 8.03 0.37
N LYS A 32 -8.35 8.07 1.40
CA LYS A 32 -7.93 7.76 2.77
C LYS A 32 -7.56 6.29 2.96
N LEU A 33 -8.22 5.38 2.24
CA LEU A 33 -7.82 3.97 2.19
C LEU A 33 -6.47 3.79 1.52
N ASN A 34 -6.27 4.40 0.35
CA ASN A 34 -5.02 4.31 -0.40
C ASN A 34 -3.84 4.85 0.42
N SER A 35 -3.98 6.03 1.02
CA SER A 35 -2.93 6.59 1.90
C SER A 35 -2.64 5.68 3.10
N ALA A 36 -3.65 5.05 3.68
CA ALA A 36 -3.43 4.11 4.78
C ALA A 36 -2.66 2.86 4.33
N PHE A 37 -2.89 2.36 3.12
CA PHE A 37 -2.13 1.25 2.56
C PHE A 37 -0.69 1.63 2.21
N GLU A 38 -0.46 2.82 1.63
CA GLU A 38 0.88 3.36 1.38
C GLU A 38 1.68 3.52 2.69
N ASP A 39 1.03 3.98 3.76
CA ASP A 39 1.66 4.08 5.08
C ASP A 39 2.07 2.69 5.60
N ILE A 40 1.19 1.70 5.50
CA ILE A 40 1.48 0.32 5.93
C ILE A 40 2.64 -0.27 5.13
N GLU A 41 2.66 -0.07 3.82
CA GLU A 41 3.74 -0.50 2.94
C GLU A 41 5.08 0.13 3.35
N SER A 42 5.10 1.45 3.57
CA SER A 42 6.30 2.16 4.04
C SER A 42 6.82 1.60 5.37
N TRP A 43 5.92 1.30 6.30
CA TRP A 43 6.28 0.69 7.59
C TRP A 43 6.86 -0.71 7.44
N ILE A 44 6.29 -1.54 6.57
CA ILE A 44 6.81 -2.89 6.28
C ILE A 44 8.23 -2.81 5.73
N ILE A 45 8.48 -1.94 4.74
CA ILE A 45 9.81 -1.78 4.15
C ILE A 45 10.82 -1.34 5.22
N LYS A 46 10.50 -0.30 5.99
CA LYS A 46 11.38 0.24 7.04
C LYS A 46 11.77 -0.77 8.10
N ILE A 47 10.89 -1.70 8.46
CA ILE A 47 11.18 -2.76 9.44
C ILE A 47 11.92 -3.93 8.78
N SER A 48 11.60 -4.25 7.53
CA SER A 48 12.20 -5.38 6.82
C SER A 48 13.68 -5.18 6.51
N THR A 49 14.11 -3.98 6.16
CA THR A 49 15.52 -3.66 5.83
C THR A 49 16.48 -3.96 6.99
N PRO A 50 16.28 -3.43 8.22
CA PRO A 50 17.17 -3.74 9.34
C PRO A 50 17.06 -5.22 9.75
N ALA A 51 15.88 -5.83 9.68
CA ALA A 51 15.72 -7.25 10.00
C ALA A 51 16.52 -8.15 9.04
N ALA A 52 16.45 -7.86 7.73
CA ALA A 52 17.23 -8.57 6.73
C ALA A 52 18.74 -8.35 6.92
N ALA A 53 19.16 -7.12 7.21
CA ALA A 53 20.57 -6.80 7.49
C ALA A 53 21.10 -7.59 8.69
N VAL A 54 20.36 -7.63 9.81
CA VAL A 54 20.73 -8.40 11.00
C VAL A 54 20.81 -9.89 10.68
N ALA A 55 19.83 -10.45 9.97
CA ALA A 55 19.83 -11.86 9.61
C ALA A 55 21.02 -12.26 8.71
N VAL A 56 21.37 -11.42 7.73
CA VAL A 56 22.55 -11.63 6.88
C VAL A 56 23.83 -11.55 7.70
N CYS A 57 23.97 -10.55 8.57
CA CYS A 57 25.12 -10.39 9.44
C CYS A 57 25.29 -11.60 10.38
N THR A 58 24.21 -12.03 11.04
CA THR A 58 24.22 -13.22 11.91
C THR A 58 24.59 -14.48 11.12
N GLY A 59 24.02 -14.69 9.94
CA GLY A 59 24.37 -15.83 9.09
C GLY A 59 25.83 -15.82 8.63
N ALA A 60 26.39 -14.63 8.34
CA ALA A 60 27.79 -14.46 7.97
C ALA A 60 28.73 -14.76 9.15
N LEU A 61 28.39 -14.29 10.35
CA LEU A 61 29.11 -14.62 11.58
C LEU A 61 29.04 -16.13 11.88
N MET A 62 27.87 -16.74 11.73
CA MET A 62 27.67 -18.17 11.96
C MET A 62 28.53 -19.03 11.03
N ARG A 63 28.70 -18.60 9.77
CA ARG A 63 29.61 -19.24 8.82
C ARG A 63 31.09 -19.04 9.20
N LYS A 64 31.47 -17.85 9.66
CA LYS A 64 32.87 -17.50 9.98
C LYS A 64 33.36 -18.10 11.31
N PHE A 65 32.47 -18.24 12.29
CA PHE A 65 32.76 -18.81 13.61
C PHE A 65 32.30 -20.27 13.76
N SER A 66 32.03 -20.95 12.65
CA SER A 66 31.56 -22.35 12.65
C SER A 66 32.64 -23.37 13.02
N PHE A 67 33.92 -22.96 13.06
CA PHE A 67 35.07 -23.84 13.35
C PHE A 67 35.10 -25.16 12.56
N GLY A 68 34.60 -25.16 11.32
CA GLY A 68 34.56 -26.33 10.45
C GLY A 68 33.32 -27.23 10.59
N ASP A 69 32.38 -26.88 11.47
CA ASP A 69 31.08 -27.57 11.56
C ASP A 69 30.23 -27.31 10.30
N GLU A 70 30.09 -28.33 9.45
CA GLU A 70 29.36 -28.26 8.18
C GLU A 70 27.86 -27.97 8.35
N GLU A 71 27.25 -28.43 9.43
CA GLU A 71 25.82 -28.21 9.72
C GLU A 71 25.55 -26.73 9.97
N LYS A 72 26.41 -26.09 10.77
CA LYS A 72 26.34 -24.65 11.08
C LYS A 72 26.70 -23.78 9.88
N ILE A 73 27.67 -24.17 9.05
CA ILE A 73 27.97 -23.48 7.78
C ILE A 73 26.78 -23.55 6.83
N ARG A 74 26.14 -24.71 6.71
CA ARG A 74 24.94 -24.91 5.88
C ARG A 74 23.77 -24.07 6.39
N THR A 75 23.58 -24.01 7.69
CA THR A 75 22.55 -23.19 8.34
C THR A 75 22.77 -21.70 8.11
N GLY A 76 24.00 -21.22 8.30
CA GLY A 76 24.37 -19.83 8.02
C GLY A 76 24.14 -19.46 6.54
N LYS A 77 24.49 -20.35 5.60
CA LYS A 77 24.22 -20.14 4.17
C LYS A 77 22.71 -20.06 3.88
N LYS A 78 21.92 -20.98 4.43
CA LYS A 78 20.44 -20.97 4.28
C LYS A 78 19.83 -19.70 4.86
N LEU A 79 20.30 -19.25 6.03
CA LEU A 79 19.85 -18.00 6.65
C LEU A 79 20.11 -16.78 5.75
N ILE A 80 21.33 -16.63 5.22
CA ILE A 80 21.69 -15.52 4.33
C ILE A 80 20.85 -15.54 3.05
N THR A 81 20.73 -16.71 2.40
CA THR A 81 19.98 -16.82 1.15
C THR A 81 18.49 -16.59 1.38
N GLY A 82 17.93 -17.12 2.47
CA GLY A 82 16.52 -16.94 2.82
C GLY A 82 16.17 -15.49 3.17
N SER A 83 17.03 -14.79 3.92
CA SER A 83 16.82 -13.38 4.27
C SER A 83 16.94 -12.46 3.05
N LEU A 84 17.94 -12.68 2.19
CA LEU A 84 18.12 -11.91 0.96
C LEU A 84 16.96 -12.14 -0.03
N PHE A 85 16.52 -13.39 -0.20
CA PHE A 85 15.40 -13.71 -1.09
C PHE A 85 14.10 -13.06 -0.62
N SER A 86 13.80 -13.14 0.69
CA SER A 86 12.58 -12.55 1.26
C SER A 86 12.59 -11.03 1.16
N TYR A 87 13.74 -10.39 1.40
CA TYR A 87 13.88 -8.94 1.28
C TYR A 87 13.78 -8.46 -0.18
N ALA A 88 14.37 -9.20 -1.13
CA ALA A 88 14.24 -8.91 -2.55
C ALA A 88 12.77 -8.99 -3.01
N PHE A 89 11.98 -9.92 -2.47
CA PHE A 89 10.55 -10.02 -2.76
C PHE A 89 9.77 -8.80 -2.25
N ILE A 90 10.08 -8.31 -1.05
CA ILE A 90 9.48 -7.08 -0.50
C ILE A 90 9.79 -5.87 -1.40
N LEU A 91 11.04 -5.73 -1.85
CA LEU A 91 11.43 -4.65 -2.78
C LEU A 91 10.78 -4.79 -4.17
N ALA A 92 10.54 -6.02 -4.64
CA ALA A 92 9.90 -6.25 -5.93
C ALA A 92 8.44 -5.76 -5.95
N ILE A 93 7.73 -5.83 -4.81
CA ILE A 93 6.36 -5.32 -4.69
C ILE A 93 6.33 -3.80 -4.93
N ASP A 94 7.21 -3.06 -4.26
CA ASP A 94 7.35 -1.60 -4.41
C ASP A 94 7.72 -1.22 -5.86
N LEU A 95 8.63 -1.99 -6.48
CA LEU A 95 9.04 -1.77 -7.86
C LEU A 95 7.90 -2.02 -8.87
N ILE A 96 7.10 -3.08 -8.67
CA ILE A 96 5.95 -3.39 -9.52
C ILE A 96 4.88 -2.31 -9.37
N LEU A 97 4.59 -1.87 -8.14
CA LEU A 97 3.61 -0.82 -7.88
C LEU A 97 4.01 0.50 -8.57
N SER A 98 5.28 0.88 -8.43
CA SER A 98 5.88 2.04 -9.10
C SER A 98 5.81 1.92 -10.62
N ALA A 99 6.07 0.74 -11.18
CA ALA A 99 6.00 0.51 -12.62
C ALA A 99 4.55 0.61 -13.15
N ILE A 100 3.56 0.11 -12.40
CA ILE A 100 2.15 0.24 -12.75
C ILE A 100 1.72 1.71 -12.74
N GLN A 101 2.09 2.46 -11.70
CA GLN A 101 1.79 3.90 -11.62
C GLN A 101 2.46 4.67 -12.78
N SER A 102 3.71 4.35 -13.11
CA SER A 102 4.44 4.96 -14.22
C SER A 102 3.86 4.63 -15.60
N LEU A 103 3.15 3.51 -15.75
CA LEU A 103 2.55 3.08 -17.02
C LEU A 103 1.13 3.63 -17.22
N ILE A 104 0.40 3.84 -16.12
CA ILE A 104 -0.95 4.42 -16.13
C ILE A 104 -0.92 5.96 -16.18
N GLY A 105 0.22 6.57 -15.80
CA GLY A 105 0.50 8.00 -15.92
C GLY A 105 0.78 8.47 -17.34
#